data_AF-A0A7V9JFS4-F1
#
_entry.id   AF-A0A7V9JFS4-F1
#
_cell.length_a   1.000
_cell.length_b   1.000
_cell.length_c   1.000
_cell.angle_alpha   90.00
_cell.angle_beta   90.00
_cell.angle_gamma   90.00
#
_symmetry.space_group_name_H-M   'P 1'
#
loop_
_entity.id
_entity.type
_entity.pdbx_description
1 polymer ?
#
loop_
_entity_poly.entity_id
_entity_poly.type
_entity_poly.pdbx_seq_one_letter_code
_entity_poly.pdbx_strand_id
1 'polypeptide(L)'
;MPLGRYTIAVAGAPGRSVLTVFGRGGERKRAQHYPYDESLVFLGTLAPPAKRSTVRILAVDGVETEASEAGTVTVPVGGTRTRLRVLRVPTGDGEESELEIFFRDATNGEGTYPAGRFVALVPEAGGRYRLDFNRARNPFCAYSSAYPCPAPWRGNTIPAPIRAGEQYLGGGLTAPPLNGEER
;
A
#
# COMPACT_ATOMS: atom_id res chain seq x y z
N MET A 1 22.30 -3.68 14.62
CA MET A 1 23.66 -4.09 15.06
C MET A 1 24.50 -4.44 13.84
N PRO A 2 25.66 -3.81 13.63
CA PRO A 2 26.60 -4.23 12.58
C PRO A 2 27.21 -5.60 12.92
N LEU A 3 27.29 -6.50 11.93
CA LEU A 3 27.95 -7.79 12.00
C LEU A 3 28.86 -7.94 10.77
N GLY A 4 30.10 -7.48 10.90
CA GLY A 4 31.04 -7.43 9.77
C GLY A 4 30.53 -6.53 8.64
N ARG A 5 30.32 -7.10 7.46
CA ARG A 5 29.79 -6.38 6.27
C ARG A 5 28.26 -6.26 6.24
N TYR A 6 27.59 -6.78 7.26
CA TYR A 6 26.14 -6.83 7.34
C TYR A 6 25.61 -5.95 8.46
N THR A 7 24.37 -5.50 8.33
CA THR A 7 23.61 -4.85 9.40
C THR A 7 22.42 -5.71 9.74
N ILE A 8 22.27 -6.03 11.03
CA ILE A 8 21.14 -6.79 11.55
C ILE A 8 20.16 -5.83 12.21
N ALA A 9 18.88 -5.93 11.85
CA ALA A 9 17.76 -5.31 12.56
C ALA A 9 16.86 -6.38 13.15
N VAL A 10 16.37 -6.15 14.36
CA VAL A 10 15.39 -7.00 15.04
C VAL A 10 14.17 -6.13 15.34
N ALA A 11 12.99 -6.60 14.96
CA ALA A 11 11.72 -5.94 15.20
C ALA A 11 10.66 -6.96 15.67
N GLY A 12 9.51 -6.47 16.14
CA GLY A 12 8.39 -7.29 16.58
C GLY A 12 8.22 -7.37 18.10
N ALA A 13 7.12 -7.99 18.52
CA ALA A 13 6.74 -8.12 19.94
C ALA A 13 7.44 -9.34 20.61
N PRO A 14 7.49 -9.39 21.96
CA PRO A 14 7.93 -10.59 22.68
C PRO A 14 7.19 -11.84 22.20
N GLY A 15 7.93 -12.89 21.82
CA GLY A 15 7.37 -14.14 21.28
C GLY A 15 7.04 -14.12 19.78
N ARG A 16 7.19 -12.97 19.09
CA ARG A 16 7.05 -12.81 17.63
C ARG A 16 8.05 -11.78 17.11
N SER A 17 9.30 -12.19 16.96
CA SER A 17 10.38 -11.33 16.47
C SER A 17 10.77 -11.66 15.03
N VAL A 18 11.06 -10.62 14.25
CA VAL A 18 11.59 -10.71 12.89
C VAL A 18 13.02 -10.22 12.88
N LEU A 19 13.90 -11.03 12.30
CA LEU A 19 15.32 -10.76 12.10
C LEU A 19 15.56 -10.41 10.64
N THR A 20 16.01 -9.18 10.38
CA THR A 20 16.34 -8.71 9.03
C THR A 20 17.85 -8.49 8.90
N VAL A 21 18.46 -9.12 7.90
CA VAL A 21 19.90 -9.01 7.62
C VAL A 21 20.12 -8.23 6.33
N PHE A 22 20.72 -7.05 6.45
CA PHE A 22 21.06 -6.18 5.32
C PHE A 22 22.53 -6.37 4.93
N GLY A 23 22.82 -6.48 3.64
CA GLY A 23 24.18 -6.39 3.10
C GLY A 23 24.71 -4.95 3.05
N ARG A 24 25.86 -4.76 2.39
CA ARG A 24 26.35 -3.41 2.05
C ARG A 24 25.33 -2.70 1.17
N GLY A 25 24.89 -1.51 1.60
CA GLY A 25 23.95 -0.70 0.84
C GLY A 25 24.52 -0.31 -0.52
N GLY A 26 23.73 -0.50 -1.57
CA GLY A 26 23.98 0.10 -2.88
C GLY A 26 23.58 1.58 -2.92
N GLU A 27 23.79 2.22 -4.06
CA GLU A 27 23.36 3.59 -4.29
C GLU A 27 21.84 3.73 -4.13
N ARG A 28 21.40 4.68 -3.30
CA ARG A 28 19.98 4.97 -3.10
C ARG A 28 19.44 5.72 -4.31
N LYS A 29 18.70 5.03 -5.17
CA LYS A 29 17.92 5.70 -6.22
C LYS A 29 16.80 6.51 -5.58
N ARG A 30 16.65 7.77 -5.98
CA ARG A 30 15.57 8.64 -5.52
C ARG A 30 14.24 8.13 -6.08
N ALA A 31 13.20 8.09 -5.26
CA ALA A 31 11.87 7.74 -5.72
C ALA A 31 11.40 8.73 -6.79
N GLN A 32 10.94 8.21 -7.93
CA GLN A 32 10.38 9.01 -9.00
C GLN A 32 8.86 9.07 -8.85
N HIS A 33 8.28 10.18 -9.28
CA HIS A 33 6.85 10.44 -9.18
C HIS A 33 6.36 10.97 -10.52
N TYR A 34 5.10 10.67 -10.84
CA TYR A 34 4.42 11.40 -11.89
C TYR A 34 4.26 12.89 -11.52
N PRO A 35 4.11 13.79 -12.50
CA PRO A 35 3.68 15.17 -12.25
C PRO A 35 2.39 15.20 -11.44
N TYR A 36 2.24 16.23 -10.62
CA TYR A 36 1.03 16.43 -9.85
C TYR A 36 -0.17 16.66 -10.78
N ASP A 37 -1.26 15.97 -10.51
CA ASP A 37 -2.52 16.07 -11.25
C ASP A 37 -3.67 16.32 -10.27
N GLU A 38 -4.21 17.54 -10.30
CA GLU A 38 -5.32 17.94 -9.44
C GLU A 38 -6.62 17.20 -9.77
N SER A 39 -6.79 16.72 -11.02
CA SER A 39 -7.98 15.95 -11.42
C SER A 39 -8.06 14.57 -10.76
N LEU A 40 -6.96 14.12 -10.15
CA LEU A 40 -6.86 12.88 -9.40
C LEU A 40 -6.91 13.10 -7.87
N VAL A 41 -7.41 14.27 -7.44
CA VAL A 41 -7.74 14.56 -6.04
C VAL A 41 -9.25 14.55 -5.86
N PHE A 42 -9.74 13.69 -4.98
CA PHE A 42 -11.16 13.50 -4.75
C PHE A 42 -11.55 13.83 -3.31
N LEU A 43 -12.64 14.59 -3.16
CA LEU A 43 -13.30 14.81 -1.88
C LEU A 43 -14.63 14.06 -1.88
N GLY A 44 -14.87 13.26 -0.85
CA GLY A 44 -16.07 12.44 -0.75
C GLY A 44 -16.44 12.06 0.67
N THR A 45 -17.42 11.19 0.79
CA THR A 45 -17.85 10.60 2.05
C THR A 45 -17.44 9.13 2.10
N LEU A 46 -17.14 8.65 3.31
CA LEU A 46 -16.89 7.24 3.57
C LEU A 46 -18.23 6.57 3.90
N ALA A 47 -18.72 5.72 3.01
CA ALA A 47 -19.91 4.93 3.27
C ALA A 47 -19.56 3.74 4.18
N PRO A 48 -20.27 3.52 5.30
CA PRO A 48 -19.95 2.43 6.21
C PRO A 48 -20.09 1.06 5.54
N PRO A 49 -19.35 0.04 6.01
CA PRO A 49 -19.42 -1.30 5.44
C PRO A 49 -20.79 -1.94 5.74
N ALA A 50 -21.33 -2.69 4.78
CA ALA A 50 -22.60 -3.39 4.95
C ALA A 50 -22.54 -4.47 6.05
N LYS A 51 -21.35 -5.07 6.24
CA LYS A 51 -21.05 -6.03 7.30
C LYS A 51 -19.65 -5.75 7.83
N ARG A 52 -19.47 -5.80 9.14
CA ARG A 52 -18.14 -5.73 9.76
C ARG A 52 -17.31 -6.93 9.28
N SER A 53 -16.12 -6.66 8.77
CA SER A 53 -15.18 -7.67 8.31
C SER A 53 -13.77 -7.27 8.70
N THR A 54 -12.90 -8.27 8.87
CA THR A 54 -11.47 -8.09 9.06
C THR A 54 -10.72 -8.85 7.98
N VAL A 55 -9.53 -8.37 7.65
CA VAL A 55 -8.58 -9.03 6.76
C VAL A 55 -7.25 -9.10 7.49
N ARG A 56 -6.63 -10.27 7.50
CA ARG A 56 -5.27 -10.43 7.98
C ARG A 56 -4.31 -9.88 6.93
N ILE A 57 -3.44 -8.98 7.37
CA ILE A 57 -2.38 -8.38 6.55
C ILE A 57 -1.04 -8.57 7.25
N LEU A 58 0.04 -8.56 6.50
CA LEU A 58 1.39 -8.46 7.06
C LEU A 58 1.78 -7.00 7.22
N ALA A 59 2.11 -6.60 8.45
CA ALA A 59 2.67 -5.29 8.73
C ALA A 59 4.13 -5.19 8.21
N VAL A 60 4.71 -3.99 8.26
CA VAL A 60 6.07 -3.72 7.74
C VAL A 60 7.13 -4.52 8.48
N ASP A 61 6.89 -4.85 9.75
CA ASP A 61 7.76 -5.70 10.57
C ASP A 61 7.58 -7.20 10.30
N GLY A 62 6.63 -7.57 9.43
CA GLY A 62 6.29 -8.96 9.10
C GLY A 62 5.42 -9.68 10.13
N VAL A 63 4.87 -8.96 11.09
CA VAL A 63 3.87 -9.50 12.00
C VAL A 63 2.50 -9.45 11.33
N GLU A 64 1.75 -10.56 11.41
CA GLU A 64 0.35 -10.56 10.99
C GLU A 64 -0.49 -9.68 11.91
N THR A 65 -1.26 -8.76 11.32
CA THR A 65 -2.21 -7.92 12.02
C THR A 65 -3.58 -7.96 11.35
N GLU A 66 -4.63 -7.68 12.12
CA GLU A 66 -5.99 -7.62 11.61
C GLU A 66 -6.37 -6.18 11.24
N ALA A 67 -6.56 -5.94 9.95
CA ALA A 67 -7.16 -4.70 9.47
C ALA A 67 -8.68 -4.87 9.39
N SER A 68 -9.42 -3.88 9.88
CA SER A 68 -10.89 -3.88 9.78
C SER A 68 -11.35 -3.10 8.55
N GLU A 69 -12.48 -3.45 7.97
CA GLU A 69 -13.07 -2.65 6.89
C GLU A 69 -13.66 -1.35 7.45
N ALA A 70 -13.13 -0.21 7.01
CA ALA A 70 -13.64 1.10 7.38
C ALA A 70 -14.89 1.49 6.57
N GLY A 71 -15.02 0.95 5.36
CA GLY A 71 -16.13 1.20 4.47
C GLY A 71 -15.69 1.32 3.02
N THR A 72 -16.42 2.13 2.26
CA THR A 72 -16.14 2.36 0.84
C THR A 72 -16.25 3.82 0.45
N VAL A 73 -15.39 4.26 -0.46
CA VAL A 73 -15.48 5.54 -1.15
C VAL A 73 -15.78 5.31 -2.62
N THR A 74 -16.41 6.28 -3.30
CA THR A 74 -16.67 6.18 -4.74
C THR A 74 -16.00 7.35 -5.43
N VAL A 75 -15.11 7.04 -6.39
CA VAL A 75 -14.37 8.04 -7.16
C VAL A 75 -14.76 8.03 -8.63
N PRO A 76 -14.96 9.20 -9.26
CA PRO A 76 -15.10 9.30 -10.71
C PRO A 76 -13.72 9.26 -11.37
N VAL A 77 -13.34 8.13 -11.95
CA VAL A 77 -12.03 7.98 -12.60
C VAL A 77 -12.15 7.21 -13.91
N GLY A 78 -11.45 7.69 -14.95
CA GLY A 78 -11.53 7.14 -16.31
C GLY A 78 -12.95 7.08 -16.88
N GLY A 79 -13.79 8.08 -16.56
CA GLY A 79 -15.20 8.12 -17.01
C GLY A 79 -16.14 7.15 -16.30
N THR A 80 -15.66 6.39 -15.31
CA THR A 80 -16.49 5.46 -14.51
C THR A 80 -16.51 5.86 -13.04
N ARG A 81 -17.57 5.52 -12.32
CA ARG A 81 -17.62 5.68 -10.86
C ARG A 81 -17.16 4.38 -10.20
N THR A 82 -15.91 4.32 -9.79
CA THR A 82 -15.32 3.13 -9.15
C THR A 82 -15.50 3.19 -7.64
N ARG A 83 -16.05 2.12 -7.05
CA ARG A 83 -16.15 1.95 -5.60
C ARG A 83 -14.87 1.30 -5.08
N LEU A 84 -14.23 1.94 -4.11
CA LEU A 84 -12.99 1.49 -3.49
C LEU A 84 -13.25 1.16 -2.01
N ARG A 85 -12.88 -0.05 -1.62
CA ARG A 85 -12.85 -0.51 -0.23
C ARG A 85 -11.69 0.14 0.52
N VAL A 86 -11.98 0.59 1.72
CA VAL A 86 -11.04 1.27 2.63
C VAL A 86 -10.82 0.38 3.84
N LEU A 87 -9.56 0.14 4.17
CA LEU A 87 -9.17 -0.61 5.36
C LEU A 87 -8.71 0.36 6.45
N ARG A 88 -9.10 0.06 7.68
CA ARG A 88 -8.52 0.63 8.89
C ARG A 88 -7.38 -0.29 9.32
N VAL A 89 -6.16 0.19 9.17
CA VAL A 89 -4.92 -0.53 9.47
C VAL A 89 -4.41 -0.05 10.84
N PRO A 90 -4.24 -0.96 11.83
CA PRO A 90 -3.65 -0.59 13.11
C PRO A 90 -2.22 -0.09 12.95
N THR A 91 -1.87 0.98 13.66
CA THR A 91 -0.46 1.41 13.82
C THR A 91 0.13 0.79 15.10
N GLY A 92 1.46 0.71 15.18
CA GLY A 92 2.18 -0.07 16.20
C GLY A 92 2.00 0.41 17.65
N ASP A 93 1.41 1.58 17.84
CA ASP A 93 1.07 2.24 19.10
C ASP A 93 -0.36 1.96 19.59
N GLY A 94 -1.15 1.18 18.85
CA GLY A 94 -2.37 0.51 19.34
C GLY A 94 -3.61 1.40 19.50
N GLU A 95 -3.46 2.71 19.62
CA GLU A 95 -4.58 3.67 19.69
C GLU A 95 -4.86 4.35 18.34
N GLU A 96 -3.87 4.44 17.46
CA GLU A 96 -4.00 5.05 16.14
C GLU A 96 -4.24 4.01 15.03
N SER A 97 -4.92 4.44 13.96
CA SER A 97 -5.13 3.61 12.78
C SER A 97 -5.20 4.47 11.53
N GLU A 98 -4.54 4.01 10.48
CA GLU A 98 -4.56 4.67 9.18
C GLU A 98 -5.72 4.12 8.33
N LEU A 99 -6.34 4.99 7.54
CA LEU A 99 -7.30 4.60 6.52
C LEU A 99 -6.55 4.41 5.21
N GLU A 100 -6.40 3.16 4.78
CA GLU A 100 -5.60 2.79 3.62
C GLU A 100 -6.46 2.16 2.54
N ILE A 101 -6.13 2.53 1.29
CA ILE A 101 -6.69 1.94 0.10
C ILE A 101 -5.53 1.30 -0.65
N PHE A 102 -5.57 -0.03 -0.74
CA PHE A 102 -4.76 -0.73 -1.73
C PHE A 102 -5.52 -0.86 -3.03
N PHE A 103 -4.87 -0.50 -4.13
CA PHE A 103 -5.47 -0.54 -5.45
C PHE A 103 -4.49 -0.98 -6.51
N ARG A 104 -5.06 -1.56 -7.56
CA ARG A 104 -4.45 -1.76 -8.87
C ARG A 104 -5.12 -0.85 -9.87
N ASP A 105 -4.37 -0.42 -10.86
CA ASP A 105 -4.80 0.41 -11.97
C ASP A 105 -4.07 0.03 -13.26
N ALA A 106 -4.47 0.63 -14.39
CA ALA A 106 -3.92 0.28 -15.70
C ALA A 106 -2.43 0.65 -15.89
N THR A 107 -1.79 1.37 -14.95
CA THR A 107 -0.35 1.67 -14.99
C THR A 107 0.52 0.60 -14.33
N ASN A 108 -0.05 -0.35 -13.58
CA ASN A 108 0.72 -1.39 -12.90
C ASN A 108 1.41 -2.30 -13.93
N GLY A 109 2.72 -2.49 -13.78
CA GLY A 109 3.52 -3.28 -14.72
C GLY A 109 4.13 -2.48 -15.88
N GLU A 110 3.61 -1.30 -16.18
CA GLU A 110 4.12 -0.43 -17.25
C GLU A 110 4.85 0.82 -16.73
N GLY A 111 4.39 1.37 -15.60
CA GLY A 111 5.02 2.54 -14.98
C GLY A 111 4.88 2.62 -13.46
N THR A 112 4.13 1.70 -12.85
CA THR A 112 3.96 1.58 -11.40
C THR A 112 4.08 0.12 -10.96
N TYR A 113 4.24 -0.12 -9.65
CA TYR A 113 4.61 -1.45 -9.14
C TYR A 113 3.57 -2.52 -9.52
N PRO A 114 3.97 -3.68 -10.09
CA PRO A 114 3.02 -4.65 -10.66
C PRO A 114 1.97 -5.19 -9.69
N ALA A 115 2.27 -5.25 -8.39
CA ALA A 115 1.33 -5.78 -7.41
C ALA A 115 0.18 -4.80 -7.08
N GLY A 116 0.44 -3.49 -7.19
CA GLY A 116 -0.47 -2.42 -6.76
C GLY A 116 0.22 -1.38 -5.87
N ARG A 117 -0.54 -0.38 -5.44
CA ARG A 117 -0.08 0.75 -4.64
C ARG A 117 -1.03 1.04 -3.48
N PHE A 118 -0.53 1.75 -2.48
CA PHE A 118 -1.30 2.28 -1.36
C PHE A 118 -1.58 3.76 -1.53
N VAL A 119 -2.74 4.21 -1.08
CA VAL A 119 -3.05 5.62 -0.91
C VAL A 119 -3.88 5.81 0.35
N ALA A 120 -3.50 6.78 1.16
CA ALA A 120 -4.21 7.11 2.39
C ALA A 120 -5.51 7.87 2.06
N LEU A 121 -6.56 7.55 2.82
CA LEU A 121 -7.80 8.33 2.85
C LEU A 121 -7.75 9.27 4.06
N VAL A 122 -7.60 10.56 3.83
CA VAL A 122 -7.35 11.55 4.89
C VAL A 122 -8.68 12.19 5.33
N PRO A 123 -9.04 12.16 6.62
CA PRO A 123 -10.19 12.91 7.12
C PRO A 123 -10.02 14.42 6.89
N GLU A 124 -11.10 15.09 6.49
CA GLU A 124 -11.16 16.54 6.27
C GLU A 124 -12.31 17.15 7.07
N ALA A 125 -12.36 18.48 7.12
CA ALA A 125 -13.44 19.20 7.79
C ALA A 125 -14.83 18.85 7.24
N GLY A 126 -15.82 18.85 8.13
CA GLY A 126 -17.22 18.58 7.78
C GLY A 126 -17.53 17.10 7.51
N GLY A 127 -16.77 16.16 8.05
CA GLY A 127 -17.01 14.72 7.92
C GLY A 127 -16.73 14.18 6.51
N ARG A 128 -15.95 14.92 5.71
CA ARG A 128 -15.50 14.50 4.39
C ARG A 128 -14.13 13.84 4.49
N TYR A 129 -13.74 13.19 3.40
CA TYR A 129 -12.46 12.54 3.27
C TYR A 129 -11.82 12.92 1.94
N ARG A 130 -10.51 13.15 1.96
CA ARG A 130 -9.70 13.40 0.78
C ARG A 130 -8.96 12.13 0.38
N LEU A 131 -9.10 11.78 -0.88
CA LEU A 131 -8.34 10.74 -1.55
C LEU A 131 -7.50 11.40 -2.64
N ASP A 132 -6.18 11.45 -2.42
CA ASP A 132 -5.22 12.12 -3.31
C ASP A 132 -4.27 11.08 -3.91
N PHE A 133 -4.51 10.70 -5.16
CA PHE A 133 -3.66 9.71 -5.85
C PHE A 133 -2.24 10.23 -6.12
N ASN A 134 -1.97 11.54 -6.00
CA ASN A 134 -0.61 12.07 -6.05
C ASN A 134 0.23 11.64 -4.85
N ARG A 135 -0.40 11.12 -3.80
CA ARG A 135 0.25 10.55 -2.61
C ARG A 135 0.28 9.03 -2.64
N ALA A 136 -0.09 8.40 -3.76
CA ALA A 136 0.00 6.97 -3.90
C ALA A 136 1.46 6.50 -3.81
N ARG A 137 1.72 5.46 -3.02
CA ARG A 137 3.04 4.94 -2.71
C ARG A 137 3.16 3.45 -3.02
N ASN A 138 4.32 3.02 -3.48
CA ASN A 138 4.61 1.61 -3.67
C ASN A 138 4.79 0.93 -2.30
N PRO A 139 4.39 -0.34 -2.15
CA PRO A 139 4.70 -1.10 -0.94
C PRO A 139 6.22 -1.24 -0.76
N PHE A 140 6.70 -1.32 0.48
CA PHE A 140 8.14 -1.49 0.75
C PHE A 140 8.76 -2.71 0.06
N CYS A 141 7.97 -3.79 -0.10
CA CYS A 141 8.41 -4.99 -0.83
C CYS A 141 8.75 -4.73 -2.31
N ALA A 142 8.31 -3.60 -2.89
CA ALA A 142 8.72 -3.19 -4.23
C ALA A 142 10.22 -2.86 -4.34
N TYR A 143 10.83 -2.44 -3.24
CA TYR A 143 12.21 -1.95 -3.20
C TYR A 143 13.17 -2.91 -2.51
N SER A 144 12.67 -3.80 -1.64
CA SER A 144 13.49 -4.73 -0.89
C SER A 144 12.71 -5.97 -0.46
N SER A 145 13.27 -7.14 -0.72
CA SER A 145 12.74 -8.44 -0.28
C SER A 145 12.80 -8.62 1.24
N ALA A 146 13.48 -7.71 1.94
CA ALA A 146 13.51 -7.66 3.40
C ALA A 146 12.15 -7.31 4.02
N TYR A 147 11.25 -6.68 3.25
CA TYR A 147 9.91 -6.33 3.70
C TYR A 147 8.89 -7.26 3.05
N PRO A 148 7.95 -7.83 3.84
CA PRO A 148 6.92 -8.68 3.28
C PRO A 148 5.96 -7.87 2.42
N CYS A 149 5.42 -8.50 1.38
CA CYS A 149 4.28 -7.91 0.69
C CYS A 149 3.01 -8.10 1.55
N PRO A 150 2.17 -7.06 1.72
CA PRO A 150 0.98 -7.10 2.57
C PRO A 150 -0.19 -8.03 2.15
N ALA A 151 0.08 -9.16 1.51
CA ALA A 151 -0.93 -10.13 1.05
C ALA A 151 -1.89 -10.61 2.19
N PRO A 152 -3.11 -11.11 1.85
CA PRO A 152 -3.61 -11.45 0.52
C PRO A 152 -4.61 -10.44 -0.07
N TRP A 153 -4.32 -10.03 -1.30
CA TRP A 153 -4.94 -8.90 -1.98
C TRP A 153 -6.15 -9.30 -2.82
N ARG A 154 -7.35 -9.27 -2.24
CA ARG A 154 -8.53 -8.84 -3.00
C ARG A 154 -8.62 -7.32 -2.91
N GLY A 155 -7.61 -6.67 -3.51
CA GLY A 155 -7.50 -5.22 -3.57
C GLY A 155 -8.55 -4.60 -4.48
N ASN A 156 -8.61 -3.27 -4.49
CA ASN A 156 -9.45 -2.56 -5.44
C ASN A 156 -8.83 -2.64 -6.84
N THR A 157 -9.65 -2.72 -7.88
CA THR A 157 -9.20 -2.61 -9.27
C THR A 157 -9.85 -1.41 -9.93
N ILE A 158 -9.03 -0.51 -10.43
CA ILE A 158 -9.44 0.68 -11.17
C ILE A 158 -9.10 0.42 -12.65
N PRO A 159 -10.09 0.37 -13.57
CA PRO A 159 -9.83 0.03 -14.97
C PRO A 159 -9.15 1.16 -15.77
N ALA A 160 -8.84 2.28 -15.13
CA ALA A 160 -8.27 3.47 -15.74
C ALA A 160 -6.80 3.67 -15.30
N PRO A 161 -5.96 4.31 -16.12
CA PRO A 161 -4.58 4.60 -15.72
C PRO A 161 -4.54 5.73 -14.68
N ILE A 162 -3.82 5.51 -13.57
CA ILE A 162 -3.58 6.51 -12.54
C ILE A 162 -2.12 6.98 -12.63
N ARG A 163 -1.87 7.98 -13.48
CA ARG A 163 -0.55 8.61 -13.69
C ARG A 163 -0.28 9.70 -12.66
N ALA A 164 -0.40 9.35 -11.38
CA ALA A 164 -0.11 10.20 -10.23
C ALA A 164 0.62 9.38 -9.16
N GLY A 165 1.38 10.04 -8.29
CA GLY A 165 2.11 9.41 -7.19
C GLY A 165 3.39 8.70 -7.61
N GLU A 166 3.87 7.77 -6.79
CA GLU A 166 5.12 7.05 -7.01
C GLU A 166 5.09 6.21 -8.29
N GLN A 167 6.17 6.32 -9.05
CA GLN A 167 6.51 5.48 -10.19
C GLN A 167 7.32 4.27 -9.74
N TYR A 168 7.35 3.25 -10.59
CA TYR A 168 8.21 2.08 -10.41
C TYR A 168 8.98 1.79 -11.69
N LEU A 169 10.29 2.02 -11.66
CA LEU A 169 11.18 1.89 -12.83
C LEU A 169 12.02 0.62 -12.79
N GLY A 170 11.48 -0.46 -12.21
CA GLY A 170 12.23 -1.69 -11.98
C GLY A 170 13.28 -1.52 -10.89
N GLY A 171 12.85 -1.63 -9.63
CA GLY A 171 13.77 -2.07 -8.57
C GLY A 171 14.18 -3.50 -8.90
N GLY A 172 15.45 -3.89 -8.70
CA GLY A 172 16.01 -5.17 -9.16
C GLY A 172 15.43 -6.45 -8.54
N LEU A 173 14.20 -6.41 -8.02
CA LEU A 173 13.43 -7.54 -7.54
C LEU A 173 12.18 -7.65 -8.40
N THR A 174 12.09 -8.72 -9.18
CA THR A 174 10.82 -9.14 -9.79
C THR A 174 9.79 -9.33 -8.69
N ALA A 175 8.63 -8.67 -8.81
CA ALA A 175 7.53 -8.88 -7.88
C ALA A 175 7.21 -10.39 -7.81
N PRO A 176 7.05 -10.98 -6.61
CA PRO A 176 6.66 -12.38 -6.52
C PRO A 176 5.31 -12.58 -7.24
N PRO A 177 5.12 -13.70 -7.94
CA PRO A 177 3.85 -14.01 -8.59
C PRO A 177 2.72 -13.95 -7.57
N LEU A 178 1.59 -13.39 -7.96
CA LEU A 178 0.39 -13.37 -7.12
C LEU A 178 -0.11 -14.81 -7.01
N ASN A 179 -0.16 -15.36 -5.80
CA ASN A 179 -0.74 -16.69 -5.57
C ASN A 179 -2.17 -16.73 -6.15
N GLY A 180 -2.37 -17.53 -7.20
CA GLY A 180 -3.66 -17.64 -7.91
C GLY A 180 -3.57 -17.97 -9.41
N GLU A 181 -2.39 -17.94 -10.02
CA GLU A 181 -2.15 -18.44 -11.39
C GLU A 181 -1.30 -19.72 -11.36
N GLU A 182 -1.81 -20.79 -10.76
CA GLU A 182 -1.37 -22.15 -11.09
C GLU A 182 -2.34 -22.71 -12.13
N ARG A 183 -1.83 -22.91 -13.35
CA ARG A 183 -2.40 -23.85 -14.32
C ARG A 183 -1.89 -25.24 -14.01
#